data_AF-A0A526YLL9-F1
#
_entry.id   AF-A0A526YLL9-F1
#
_cell.length_a   1.000
_cell.length_b   1.000
_cell.length_c   1.000
_cell.angle_alpha   90.00
_cell.angle_beta   90.00
_cell.angle_gamma   90.00
#
_symmetry.space_group_name_H-M   'P 1'
#
loop_
_entity.id
_entity.type
_entity.pdbx_description
1 polymer ?
#
loop_
_entity_poly.entity_id
_entity_poly.type
_entity_poly.pdbx_seq_one_letter_code
_entity_poly.pdbx_strand_id
1 'polypeptide(L)'
;IGTGIAGGDAAESGRRVRINGAAARSAEEMLEWLRVVWLTPAMDALFTGPATDRRRFLDRQVLAIDPGHGQRALDYEKAMRGRNR
;
A
#
# COMPACT_ATOMS: atom_id res chain seq x y z
N ILE A 1 17.10 -5.03 -4.30
CA ILE A 1 15.77 -4.39 -4.19
C ILE A 1 15.91 -3.19 -3.28
N GLY A 2 15.35 -2.02 -3.62
CA GLY A 2 15.48 -0.82 -2.80
C GLY A 2 14.32 0.15 -2.99
N THR A 3 13.86 0.73 -1.89
CA THR A 3 12.88 1.83 -1.87
C THR A 3 13.55 3.09 -1.34
N GLY A 4 13.28 4.25 -1.94
CA GLY A 4 13.85 5.52 -1.51
C GLY A 4 12.93 6.70 -1.78
N ILE A 5 13.27 7.85 -1.19
CA ILE A 5 12.70 9.15 -1.53
C ILE A 5 13.64 9.82 -2.55
N ALA A 6 13.10 10.52 -3.55
CA ALA A 6 13.94 11.37 -4.39
C ALA A 6 14.52 12.49 -3.52
N GLY A 7 15.85 12.59 -3.47
CA GLY A 7 16.53 13.73 -2.85
C GLY A 7 16.71 14.83 -3.88
N GLY A 8 16.34 16.05 -3.53
CA GLY A 8 16.50 17.25 -4.36
C GLY A 8 15.20 17.64 -5.08
N ASP A 9 14.78 18.89 -4.84
CA ASP A 9 13.63 19.58 -5.39
C ASP A 9 12.24 19.08 -4.98
N ALA A 10 11.48 19.99 -4.34
CA ALA A 10 10.13 19.79 -3.83
C ALA A 10 9.11 19.33 -4.90
N ALA A 11 9.45 19.43 -6.19
CA ALA A 11 8.66 18.94 -7.32
C ALA A 11 8.73 17.42 -7.53
N GLU A 12 9.77 16.73 -7.02
CA GLU A 12 9.95 15.27 -7.12
C GLU A 12 9.69 14.53 -5.81
N SER A 13 8.86 15.07 -4.91
CA SER A 13 8.51 14.43 -3.63
C SER A 13 7.64 13.18 -3.84
N GLY A 14 8.27 12.06 -4.20
CA GLY A 14 7.60 10.80 -4.49
C GLY A 14 8.43 9.60 -4.04
N ARG A 15 7.74 8.55 -3.57
CA ARG A 15 8.37 7.27 -3.25
C ARG A 15 8.85 6.60 -4.54
N ARG A 16 10.15 6.34 -4.65
CA ARG A 16 10.77 5.61 -5.77
C ARG A 16 11.06 4.17 -5.35
N VAL A 17 10.71 3.24 -6.22
CA VAL A 17 10.96 1.81 -6.02
C VAL A 17 11.87 1.31 -7.14
N ARG A 18 12.92 0.59 -6.78
CA ARG A 18 13.81 -0.08 -7.73
C ARG A 18 13.91 -1.57 -7.45
N ILE A 19 13.73 -2.36 -8.50
CA ILE A 19 13.81 -3.83 -8.48
C ILE A 19 14.94 -4.22 -9.41
N ASN A 20 15.95 -4.92 -8.89
CA ASN A 20 17.14 -5.34 -9.64
C ASN A 20 17.83 -4.21 -10.43
N GLY A 21 17.85 -2.99 -9.90
CA GLY A 21 18.45 -1.81 -10.52
C GLY A 21 17.54 -1.04 -11.48
N ALA A 22 16.45 -1.64 -11.96
CA ALA A 22 15.45 -0.99 -12.79
C ALA A 22 14.44 -0.19 -11.96
N ALA A 23 13.91 0.91 -12.52
CA ALA A 23 12.81 1.65 -11.91
C ALA A 23 11.50 0.87 -12.06
N ALA A 24 10.81 0.63 -10.93
CA ALA A 24 9.49 0.02 -10.92
C ALA A 24 8.41 1.07 -11.22
N ARG A 25 7.36 0.67 -11.93
CA ARG A 25 6.26 1.59 -12.31
C ARG A 25 5.35 1.92 -11.13
N SER A 26 5.24 1.00 -10.17
CA SER A 26 4.46 1.19 -8.95
C SER A 26 5.10 0.44 -7.78
N ALA A 27 4.65 0.76 -6.57
CA ALA A 27 5.04 0.01 -5.38
C ALA A 27 4.45 -1.41 -5.34
N GLU A 28 3.42 -1.69 -6.14
CA GLU A 28 2.77 -3.02 -6.21
C GLU A 28 3.67 -4.06 -6.87
N GLU A 29 4.50 -3.67 -7.85
CA GLU A 29 5.49 -4.56 -8.48
C GLU A 29 6.46 -5.15 -7.44
N MET A 30 6.68 -4.47 -6.30
CA MET A 30 7.50 -4.98 -5.22
C MET A 30 6.87 -6.18 -4.51
N LEU A 31 5.53 -6.31 -4.53
CA LEU A 31 4.83 -7.40 -3.87
C LEU A 31 5.10 -8.76 -4.53
N GLU A 32 5.61 -8.81 -5.76
CA GLU A 32 6.08 -10.07 -6.36
C GLU A 32 7.37 -10.59 -5.71
N TRP A 33 8.18 -9.69 -5.16
CA TRP A 33 9.52 -9.99 -4.67
C TRP A 33 9.63 -10.00 -3.14
N LEU A 34 8.94 -9.08 -2.48
CA LEU A 34 9.03 -8.90 -1.03
C LEU A 34 7.69 -8.42 -0.45
N ARG A 35 7.21 -9.16 0.55
CA ARG A 35 5.97 -8.86 1.28
C ARG A 35 6.27 -8.85 2.76
N VAL A 36 6.35 -7.66 3.35
CA VAL A 36 6.68 -7.48 4.77
C VAL A 36 5.60 -6.65 5.43
N VAL A 37 5.10 -7.16 6.54
CA VAL A 37 4.25 -6.43 7.47
C VAL A 37 4.97 -6.35 8.80
N TRP A 38 4.99 -5.17 9.39
CA TRP A 38 5.34 -4.98 10.80
C TRP A 38 4.23 -4.24 11.53
N LEU A 39 4.09 -4.55 12.82
CA LEU A 39 3.28 -3.78 13.75
C LEU A 39 4.18 -2.72 14.40
N THR A 40 3.74 -1.47 14.48
CA THR A 40 4.46 -0.44 15.24
C THR A 40 3.68 -0.06 16.50
N PRO A 41 4.32 0.49 17.54
CA PRO A 41 3.61 0.95 18.74
C PRO A 41 2.51 1.98 18.45
N ALA A 42 2.68 2.81 17.42
CA ALA A 42 1.63 3.73 16.97
C ALA A 42 0.37 3.04 16.42
N MET A 43 0.44 1.73 16.15
CA MET A 43 -0.70 0.90 15.74
C MET A 43 -1.43 0.26 16.92
N ASP A 44 -1.09 0.55 18.19
CA ASP A 44 -1.79 -0.03 19.35
C ASP A 44 -3.28 0.32 19.38
N ALA A 45 -3.63 1.54 18.95
CA ALA A 45 -5.01 1.99 18.85
C ALA A 45 -5.80 1.30 17.73
N LEU A 46 -5.17 0.42 16.93
CA LEU A 46 -5.83 -0.27 15.82
C LEU A 46 -7.03 -1.09 16.30
N PHE A 47 -6.91 -1.76 17.44
CA PHE A 47 -7.98 -2.62 17.94
C PHE A 47 -9.10 -1.85 18.65
N THR A 48 -8.79 -0.68 19.20
CA THR A 48 -9.74 0.18 19.93
C THR A 48 -10.33 1.32 19.10
N GLY A 49 -9.74 1.61 17.94
CA GLY A 49 -10.13 2.73 17.07
C GLY A 49 -11.34 2.48 16.17
N PRO A 50 -11.60 3.35 15.19
CA PRO A 50 -12.69 3.21 14.23
C PRO A 50 -12.56 1.96 13.33
N ALA A 51 -13.67 1.47 12.81
CA ALA A 51 -13.70 0.32 11.91
C ALA A 51 -12.86 0.51 10.63
N THR A 52 -12.72 1.75 10.16
CA THR A 52 -11.92 2.11 8.99
C THR A 52 -10.45 1.74 9.17
N ASP A 53 -9.87 1.98 10.34
CA ASP A 53 -8.44 1.74 10.56
C ASP A 53 -8.14 0.25 10.68
N ARG A 54 -9.02 -0.51 11.36
CA ARG A 54 -8.99 -1.98 11.34
C ARG A 54 -9.05 -2.55 9.93
N ARG A 55 -9.94 -2.03 9.08
CA ARG A 55 -10.08 -2.48 7.69
C ARG A 55 -8.82 -2.21 6.88
N ARG A 56 -8.26 -1.00 6.98
CA ARG A 56 -6.98 -0.64 6.32
C ARG A 56 -5.81 -1.50 6.76
N PHE A 57 -5.78 -1.93 8.01
CA PHE A 57 -4.76 -2.87 8.48
C PHE A 57 -4.99 -4.25 7.87
N LEU A 58 -6.21 -4.78 7.94
CA LEU A 58 -6.55 -6.06 7.35
C LEU A 58 -6.22 -6.10 5.85
N ASP A 59 -6.56 -5.05 5.09
CA ASP A 59 -6.24 -4.98 3.66
C ASP A 59 -4.72 -5.04 3.40
N ARG A 60 -3.91 -4.43 4.28
CA ARG A 60 -2.44 -4.54 4.21
C ARG A 60 -1.95 -5.96 4.53
N GLN A 61 -2.59 -6.68 5.46
CA GLN A 61 -2.30 -8.09 5.72
C GLN A 61 -2.62 -8.96 4.50
N VAL A 62 -3.77 -8.71 3.87
CA VAL A 62 -4.19 -9.49 2.69
C VAL A 62 -3.22 -9.25 1.53
N LEU A 63 -2.74 -8.03 1.31
CA LEU A 63 -1.72 -7.74 0.29
C LEU A 63 -0.41 -8.53 0.47
N ALA A 64 -0.08 -8.92 1.71
CA ALA A 64 1.07 -9.76 1.97
C ALA A 64 0.85 -11.23 1.54
N ILE A 65 -0.39 -11.65 1.35
CA ILE A 65 -0.77 -13.01 0.92
C ILE A 65 -1.11 -13.02 -0.57
N ASP A 66 -2.01 -12.12 -0.99
CA ASP A 66 -2.49 -11.94 -2.35
C ASP A 66 -2.23 -10.50 -2.85
N PRO A 67 -1.21 -10.28 -3.71
CA PRO A 67 -0.92 -8.97 -4.26
C PRO A 67 -2.04 -8.44 -5.16
N GLY A 68 -2.88 -9.31 -5.74
CA GLY A 68 -4.02 -8.91 -6.57
C GLY A 68 -5.18 -8.29 -5.80
N HIS A 69 -5.18 -8.34 -4.47
CA HIS A 69 -6.23 -7.75 -3.64
C HIS A 69 -6.35 -6.23 -3.80
N GLY A 70 -5.23 -5.53 -3.98
CA GLY A 70 -5.21 -4.07 -4.09
C GLY A 70 -6.09 -3.56 -5.24
N GLN A 71 -5.92 -4.13 -6.43
CA GLN A 71 -6.70 -3.76 -7.60
C GLN A 71 -8.19 -4.05 -7.40
N ARG A 72 -8.55 -5.23 -6.88
CA ARG A 72 -9.95 -5.60 -6.62
C ARG A 72 -10.61 -4.67 -5.60
N ALA A 73 -9.89 -4.26 -4.56
CA ALA A 73 -10.38 -3.31 -3.58
C ALA A 73 -10.63 -1.92 -4.19
N LEU A 74 -9.73 -1.44 -5.06
CA LEU A 74 -9.90 -0.18 -5.79
C LEU A 74 -11.11 -0.21 -6.73
N ASP A 75 -11.29 -1.32 -7.46
CA ASP A 75 -12.42 -1.49 -8.37
C ASP A 75 -13.76 -1.51 -7.61
N TYR A 76 -13.80 -2.20 -6.47
CA TYR A 76 -14.95 -2.20 -5.57
C TYR A 76 -15.29 -0.79 -5.06
N GLU A 77 -14.29 -0.05 -4.58
CA GLU A 77 -14.47 1.33 -4.10
C GLU A 77 -14.98 2.26 -5.20
N LYS A 78 -14.46 2.11 -6.43
CA LYS A 78 -14.92 2.87 -7.59
C LYS A 78 -16.38 2.56 -7.92
N ALA A 79 -16.75 1.27 -7.93
CA ALA A 79 -18.13 0.84 -8.18
C ALA A 79 -19.10 1.36 -7.09
N MET A 80 -18.70 1.29 -5.82
CA MET A 80 -19.50 1.79 -4.70
C MET A 80 -19.74 3.30 -4.77
N ARG A 81 -18.72 4.09 -5.14
CA ARG A 81 -18.90 5.54 -5.35
C ARG A 81 -19.79 5.83 -6.54
N GLY A 82 -19.72 5.03 -7.61
CA GLY A 82 -20.62 5.11 -8.76
C GLY A 82 -22.07 4.80 -8.40
N ARG A 83 -22.32 3.88 -7.47
CA ARG A 83 -23.67 3.52 -7.00
C ARG A 83 -24.30 4.56 -6.07
N ASN A 84 -23.49 5.22 -5.25
CA ASN A 84 -23.95 6.20 -4.26
C ASN A 84 -24.12 7.62 -4.83
N ARG A 85 -23.87 7.80 -6.13
CA ARG A 85 -24.19 9.02 -6.88
C ARG A 85 -25.50 8.81 -7.62
#